data_AF-A0A6A6MAR1-F1
#
_entry.id   AF-A0A6A6MAR1-F1
#
_cell.length_a   1.000
_cell.length_b   1.000
_cell.length_c   1.000
_cell.angle_alpha   90.00
_cell.angle_beta   90.00
_cell.angle_gamma   90.00
#
_symmetry.space_group_name_H-M   'P 1'
#
loop_
_entity.id
_entity.type
_entity.pdbx_description
1 polymer ?
#
loop_
_entity_poly.entity_id
_entity_poly.type
_entity_poly.pdbx_seq_one_letter_code
_entity_poly.pdbx_strand_id
1 'polypeptide(L)'
;MCRCTLDSKSPSTVGEQVFSVTSSSKYGFDYLGQSTKGDLNLNYDHLDSIGIDPQVTLEGPIEDVAWLKAQEAEDLLRDLGILSPFSARNSPRGIFCSRTLNLRSISAIGYDMDYTLIHYNVMAWEGRAYDYCMDNLRNMGFPVDGLAFDPDLVIRGLVIDKERGNLVKADRFGYVKRAMHGTKMLSTQAVSEMYGRELVDLRKESRWEFLNTLFSVSEAVAYMQMVDRLDEGAIAAELGPLDYKGLYKAVGKALFRAHVEGQLKSEIMSKPELFVEPDPELPLALLDQKEAGKKLLLITNSDYHYTDKMMKHSFNRFLPNDMDWRDLFDMSRLGSQSSFKCRPLYEVVTGEGLMRPCFKARTGGLYSGGSAQMVENSLNIHGDEILYVGDHIYTDVSQSKVHLRWRTALICRELEEEYTALIRSRDHRAALIELINQKEVVGDLFNQLRLALQRRNKERPAQAIHFITFYAPLWGAILYNGFTYFQVIRMLNNATRMAVGMSDRAYQFDARPDMKALNRWGYYPLILIGSWAFGTINRIHDFVAPGHKILWLSVLDVGTAALMGLFNSIAYGLNSSVRRAICERLDLFWPDRLRRWFPPGFKFRNQVQESELVSLKIQDQH
;
A
#
# COMPACT_ATOMS: atom_id res chain seq x y z
N MET A 1 53.63 -29.70 46.82
CA MET A 1 53.49 -29.54 48.30
C MET A 1 52.38 -28.52 48.49
N CYS A 2 51.25 -28.76 49.16
CA CYS A 2 51.01 -29.51 50.39
C CYS A 2 49.80 -30.46 50.30
N ARG A 3 49.87 -31.55 51.07
CA ARG A 3 48.77 -32.45 51.44
C ARG A 3 48.05 -31.88 52.68
N CYS A 4 46.73 -32.02 52.74
CA CYS A 4 45.92 -32.22 53.97
C CYS A 4 44.69 -33.03 53.54
N THR A 5 44.69 -34.36 53.74
CA THR A 5 43.99 -35.10 54.81
C THR A 5 42.45 -34.99 54.75
N LEU A 6 41.84 -36.08 54.26
CA LEU A 6 40.43 -36.39 54.38
C LEU A 6 40.05 -36.52 55.86
N ASP A 7 39.17 -35.65 56.34
CA ASP A 7 38.35 -35.93 57.52
C ASP A 7 36.94 -36.32 57.06
N SER A 8 36.50 -37.47 57.54
CA SER A 8 35.22 -38.10 57.28
C SER A 8 34.25 -37.78 58.42
N LYS A 9 33.15 -37.06 58.12
CA LYS A 9 31.78 -37.27 58.65
C LYS A 9 30.78 -36.15 58.23
N SER A 10 29.98 -36.48 57.20
CA SER A 10 28.55 -36.16 56.93
C SER A 10 28.04 -34.70 56.79
N PRO A 11 26.91 -34.45 56.07
CA PRO A 11 26.09 -35.36 55.26
C PRO A 11 26.02 -34.99 53.77
N SER A 12 25.66 -35.98 52.98
CA SER A 12 25.17 -35.89 51.60
C SER A 12 24.03 -34.89 51.44
N THR A 13 24.14 -33.96 50.49
CA THR A 13 22.98 -33.50 49.71
C THR A 13 23.43 -33.08 48.33
N VAL A 14 22.76 -33.69 47.37
CA VAL A 14 22.88 -33.56 45.93
C VAL A 14 22.62 -32.10 45.53
N GLY A 15 23.43 -31.53 44.65
CA GLY A 15 23.12 -30.23 44.04
C GLY A 15 21.87 -30.36 43.17
N GLU A 16 20.71 -30.03 43.72
CA GLU A 16 19.41 -30.21 43.07
C GLU A 16 19.08 -29.01 42.17
N GLN A 17 19.01 -29.26 40.86
CA GLN A 17 18.66 -28.27 39.84
C GLN A 17 17.18 -27.86 39.99
N VAL A 18 16.94 -26.56 40.17
CA VAL A 18 15.60 -25.93 40.25
C VAL A 18 14.77 -26.15 38.97
N PHE A 19 15.43 -26.39 37.84
CA PHE A 19 14.81 -26.67 36.54
C PHE A 19 15.18 -28.06 36.05
N SER A 20 14.19 -28.77 35.51
CA SER A 20 14.39 -30.02 34.77
C SER A 20 14.10 -29.79 33.29
N VAL A 21 15.03 -30.25 32.44
CA VAL A 21 14.86 -30.27 31.00
C VAL A 21 13.93 -31.43 30.64
N THR A 22 12.91 -31.15 29.82
CA THR A 22 11.94 -32.15 29.38
C THR A 22 12.63 -33.25 28.58
N SER A 23 12.71 -34.49 29.10
CA SER A 23 13.19 -35.62 28.30
C SER A 23 12.18 -35.97 27.19
N SER A 24 12.65 -36.31 26.00
CA SER A 24 11.81 -36.42 24.79
C SER A 24 10.79 -37.58 24.77
N SER A 25 10.55 -38.27 25.90
CA SER A 25 9.92 -39.60 25.88
C SER A 25 8.53 -39.73 26.51
N LYS A 26 7.96 -38.74 27.22
CA LYS A 26 6.68 -38.95 27.95
C LYS A 26 5.80 -37.70 28.19
N TYR A 27 5.39 -36.95 27.18
CA TYR A 27 4.43 -35.84 27.38
C TYR A 27 3.39 -35.71 26.28
N GLY A 28 2.22 -35.16 26.63
CA GLY A 28 1.16 -34.84 25.69
C GLY A 28 1.54 -33.67 24.79
N PHE A 29 0.98 -33.66 23.58
CA PHE A 29 1.16 -32.60 22.61
C PHE A 29 -0.14 -31.79 22.50
N ASP A 30 -0.03 -30.48 22.30
CA ASP A 30 -1.18 -29.62 22.04
C ASP A 30 -1.72 -29.79 20.61
N TYR A 31 -2.78 -29.05 20.27
CA TYR A 31 -3.38 -29.09 18.94
C TYR A 31 -2.41 -28.68 17.80
N LEU A 32 -1.34 -27.94 18.12
CA LEU A 32 -0.30 -27.52 17.19
C LEU A 32 0.91 -28.47 17.19
N GLY A 33 0.82 -29.62 17.87
CA GLY A 33 1.90 -30.59 17.97
C GLY A 33 3.06 -30.16 18.86
N GLN A 34 2.88 -29.14 19.71
CA GLN A 34 3.89 -28.67 20.64
C GLN A 34 3.77 -29.40 21.98
N SER A 35 4.89 -29.67 22.65
CA SER A 35 4.86 -30.28 23.98
C SER A 35 4.11 -29.37 24.96
N THR A 36 3.11 -29.92 25.67
CA THR A 36 2.32 -29.16 26.65
C THR A 36 3.10 -28.78 27.90
N LYS A 37 4.34 -29.24 28.06
CA LYS A 37 5.19 -28.98 29.23
C LYS A 37 6.30 -27.95 29.01
N GLY A 38 6.48 -27.40 27.80
CA GLY A 38 7.60 -26.49 27.51
C GLY A 38 8.98 -27.15 27.74
N ASP A 39 10.05 -26.35 27.67
CA ASP A 39 11.44 -26.85 27.75
C ASP A 39 12.11 -26.65 29.12
N LEU A 40 11.54 -25.80 29.97
CA LEU A 40 11.98 -25.50 31.33
C LEU A 40 10.86 -25.86 32.30
N ASN A 41 10.96 -27.02 32.96
CA ASN A 41 10.01 -27.40 34.00
C ASN A 41 10.58 -27.10 35.38
N LEU A 42 9.77 -26.53 36.25
CA LEU A 42 10.12 -26.37 37.65
C LEU A 42 10.18 -27.73 38.34
N ASN A 43 11.24 -27.94 39.12
CA ASN A 43 11.30 -29.04 40.06
C ASN A 43 10.47 -28.67 41.28
N TYR A 44 9.22 -29.17 41.34
CA TYR A 44 8.25 -28.80 42.38
C TYR A 44 8.71 -29.18 43.80
N ASP A 45 9.57 -30.19 43.93
CA ASP A 45 10.17 -30.60 45.22
C ASP A 45 11.02 -29.48 45.85
N HIS A 46 11.53 -28.55 45.02
CA HIS A 46 12.33 -27.40 45.45
C HIS A 46 11.48 -26.14 45.76
N LEU A 47 10.25 -26.06 45.26
CA LEU A 47 9.34 -24.95 45.58
C LEU A 47 8.72 -25.12 46.98
N ASP A 48 8.47 -26.38 47.38
CA ASP A 48 8.00 -26.73 48.72
C ASP A 48 9.05 -26.40 49.81
N SER A 49 10.35 -26.49 49.48
CA SER A 49 11.44 -26.14 50.42
C SER A 49 11.63 -24.63 50.60
N ILE A 50 11.08 -23.81 49.70
CA ILE A 50 11.13 -22.34 49.74
C ILE A 50 9.81 -21.75 50.30
N GLY A 51 8.79 -22.58 50.56
CA GLY A 51 7.56 -22.18 51.25
C GLY A 51 6.55 -21.41 50.39
N ILE A 52 6.50 -21.70 49.09
CA ILE A 52 5.66 -20.98 48.12
C ILE A 52 4.47 -21.85 47.69
N ASP A 53 3.25 -21.36 47.96
CA ASP A 53 1.97 -22.05 47.68
C ASP A 53 1.71 -22.19 46.16
N PRO A 54 1.45 -23.40 45.61
CA PRO A 54 1.33 -23.65 44.17
C PRO A 54 0.15 -22.98 43.44
N GLN A 55 -0.74 -22.25 44.14
CA GLN A 55 -2.02 -21.77 43.59
C GLN A 55 -2.09 -20.26 43.26
N VAL A 56 -0.99 -19.50 43.33
CA VAL A 56 -1.04 -18.04 43.07
C VAL A 56 -0.91 -17.70 41.58
N THR A 57 -1.90 -16.98 41.08
CA THR A 57 -2.20 -16.62 39.68
C THR A 57 -1.32 -15.50 39.09
N LEU A 58 -0.95 -15.67 37.81
CA LEU A 58 -0.64 -14.67 36.75
C LEU A 58 0.37 -13.51 36.98
N GLU A 59 0.78 -13.22 38.20
CA GLU A 59 2.02 -12.52 38.58
C GLU A 59 2.75 -13.44 39.57
N GLY A 60 3.13 -14.62 39.08
CA GLY A 60 3.49 -15.76 39.93
C GLY A 60 5.00 -15.94 40.16
N PRO A 61 5.38 -16.78 41.15
CA PRO A 61 6.77 -17.16 41.47
C PRO A 61 7.59 -17.65 40.25
N ILE A 62 6.90 -18.13 39.22
CA ILE A 62 7.50 -18.60 37.96
C ILE A 62 8.20 -17.47 37.21
N GLU A 63 7.61 -16.28 37.18
CA GLU A 63 8.19 -15.13 36.49
C GLU A 63 9.46 -14.66 37.22
N ASP A 64 9.43 -14.61 38.55
CA ASP A 64 10.58 -14.23 39.37
C ASP A 64 11.73 -15.24 39.24
N VAL A 65 11.42 -16.54 39.26
CA VAL A 65 12.45 -17.59 39.07
C VAL A 65 12.98 -17.56 37.64
N ALA A 66 12.14 -17.33 36.63
CA ALA A 66 12.57 -17.19 35.24
C ALA A 66 13.48 -15.96 35.06
N TRP A 67 13.13 -14.82 35.67
CA TRP A 67 13.96 -13.62 35.69
C TRP A 67 15.31 -13.86 36.35
N LEU A 68 15.32 -14.51 37.53
CA LEU A 68 16.54 -14.80 38.26
C LEU A 68 17.46 -15.75 37.48
N LYS A 69 16.91 -16.78 36.83
CA LYS A 69 17.71 -17.66 35.94
C LYS A 69 18.17 -16.99 34.66
N ALA A 70 17.35 -16.13 34.08
CA ALA A 70 17.77 -15.32 32.94
C ALA A 70 18.95 -14.42 33.35
N GLN A 71 18.90 -13.82 34.53
CA GLN A 71 19.97 -12.98 35.06
C GLN A 71 21.24 -13.78 35.38
N GLU A 72 21.14 -14.94 36.03
CA GLU A 72 22.27 -15.86 36.23
C GLU A 72 22.91 -16.28 34.90
N ALA A 73 22.10 -16.56 33.88
CA ALA A 73 22.59 -16.91 32.55
C ALA A 73 23.26 -15.70 31.87
N GLU A 74 22.71 -14.49 32.00
CA GLU A 74 23.33 -13.26 31.48
C GLU A 74 24.67 -12.97 32.17
N ASP A 75 24.76 -13.18 33.49
CA ASP A 75 25.99 -13.04 34.26
C ASP A 75 27.03 -14.08 33.80
N LEU A 76 26.63 -15.33 33.59
CA LEU A 76 27.51 -16.38 33.06
C LEU A 76 28.00 -16.04 31.64
N LEU A 77 27.12 -15.55 30.77
CA LEU A 77 27.50 -15.10 29.43
C LEU A 77 28.52 -13.96 29.52
N ARG A 78 28.30 -12.98 30.40
CA ARG A 78 29.23 -11.87 30.62
C ARG A 78 30.59 -12.36 31.11
N ASP A 79 30.62 -13.30 32.05
CA ASP A 79 31.85 -13.88 32.61
C ASP A 79 32.60 -14.72 31.56
N LEU A 80 31.88 -15.35 30.63
CA LEU A 80 32.44 -16.04 29.46
C LEU A 80 32.81 -15.08 28.31
N GLY A 81 32.55 -13.79 28.44
CA GLY A 81 32.80 -12.78 27.39
C GLY A 81 31.83 -12.86 26.20
N ILE A 82 30.70 -13.55 26.34
CA ILE A 82 29.67 -13.70 25.31
C ILE A 82 28.65 -12.57 25.45
N LEU A 83 28.35 -11.88 24.35
CA LEU A 83 27.34 -10.82 24.31
C LEU A 83 25.96 -11.34 24.68
N SER A 84 25.26 -10.65 25.58
CA SER A 84 23.91 -11.05 25.98
C SER A 84 22.91 -10.98 24.81
N PRO A 85 21.92 -11.88 24.73
CA PRO A 85 20.95 -11.90 23.63
C PRO A 85 20.15 -10.61 23.49
N PHE A 86 19.92 -9.89 24.60
CA PHE A 86 19.26 -8.58 24.57
C PHE A 86 20.13 -7.51 23.90
N SER A 87 21.44 -7.54 24.13
CA SER A 87 22.41 -6.68 23.46
C SER A 87 22.54 -7.04 21.97
N ALA A 88 22.44 -8.32 21.63
CA ALA A 88 22.43 -8.81 20.24
C ALA A 88 21.21 -8.35 19.43
N ARG A 89 20.04 -8.11 20.06
CA ARG A 89 18.87 -7.51 19.37
C ARG A 89 19.07 -6.05 18.96
N ASN A 90 19.95 -5.33 19.67
CA ASN A 90 20.35 -3.97 19.33
C ASN A 90 21.73 -3.95 18.64
N SER A 91 22.00 -4.98 17.83
CA SER A 91 23.21 -5.10 17.03
C SER A 91 22.90 -4.87 15.55
N PRO A 92 23.82 -4.27 14.77
CA PRO A 92 23.72 -4.26 13.32
C PRO A 92 23.63 -5.69 12.74
N ARG A 93 24.22 -6.70 13.40
CA ARG A 93 24.17 -8.12 13.01
C ARG A 93 22.99 -8.88 13.65
N GLY A 94 21.97 -8.16 14.13
CA GLY A 94 20.79 -8.74 14.75
C GLY A 94 19.87 -9.46 13.76
N ILE A 95 19.10 -10.44 14.24
CA ILE A 95 18.08 -11.13 13.43
C ILE A 95 16.73 -10.42 13.57
N PHE A 96 16.22 -9.88 12.47
CA PHE A 96 14.93 -9.18 12.43
C PHE A 96 13.79 -10.11 12.00
N CYS A 97 12.81 -10.31 12.87
CA CYS A 97 11.70 -11.22 12.63
C CYS A 97 10.47 -10.50 12.06
N SER A 98 10.13 -10.72 10.78
CA SER A 98 8.86 -10.25 10.21
C SER A 98 7.67 -11.17 10.49
N ARG A 99 7.93 -12.47 10.73
CA ARG A 99 6.93 -13.51 11.03
C ARG A 99 7.53 -14.50 12.02
N THR A 100 6.71 -15.05 12.91
CA THR A 100 7.14 -16.06 13.88
C THR A 100 7.72 -17.29 13.18
N LEU A 101 8.90 -17.72 13.59
CA LEU A 101 9.60 -18.90 13.11
C LEU A 101 10.17 -19.64 14.31
N ASN A 102 9.75 -20.89 14.52
CA ASN A 102 10.35 -21.76 15.52
C ASN A 102 11.51 -22.52 14.88
N LEU A 103 12.76 -22.19 15.21
CA LEU A 103 13.92 -22.89 14.66
C LEU A 103 13.99 -24.36 15.07
N ARG A 104 13.30 -24.77 16.15
CA ARG A 104 13.23 -26.19 16.55
C ARG A 104 12.47 -27.04 15.53
N SER A 105 11.41 -26.49 14.91
CA SER A 105 10.62 -27.20 13.90
C SER A 105 11.28 -27.23 12.53
N ILE A 106 12.44 -26.59 12.36
CA ILE A 106 13.20 -26.62 11.11
C ILE A 106 14.15 -27.81 11.15
N SER A 107 13.99 -28.72 10.21
CA SER A 107 14.78 -29.95 10.09
C SER A 107 15.95 -29.78 9.12
N ALA A 108 15.82 -28.89 8.13
CA ALA A 108 16.88 -28.57 7.17
C ALA A 108 16.96 -27.08 6.85
N ILE A 109 18.18 -26.59 6.58
CA ILE A 109 18.45 -25.21 6.19
C ILE A 109 19.21 -25.21 4.86
N GLY A 110 18.65 -24.55 3.85
CA GLY A 110 19.29 -24.34 2.56
C GLY A 110 19.87 -22.94 2.45
N TYR A 111 21.12 -22.84 2.01
CA TYR A 111 21.83 -21.58 1.84
C TYR A 111 22.18 -21.33 0.38
N ASP A 112 21.95 -20.12 -0.12
CA ASP A 112 22.66 -19.62 -1.30
C ASP A 112 24.13 -19.37 -0.97
N MET A 113 24.99 -19.37 -1.99
CA MET A 113 26.42 -19.11 -1.85
C MET A 113 26.74 -17.62 -2.05
N ASP A 114 26.45 -17.10 -3.23
CA ASP A 114 26.88 -15.77 -3.66
C ASP A 114 26.08 -14.69 -2.91
N TYR A 115 26.77 -13.73 -2.28
CA TYR A 115 26.18 -12.69 -1.42
C TYR A 115 25.38 -13.19 -0.19
N THR A 116 25.38 -14.50 0.08
CA THR A 116 24.73 -15.10 1.25
C THR A 116 25.75 -15.76 2.20
N LEU A 117 26.48 -16.76 1.71
CA LEU A 117 27.58 -17.38 2.47
C LEU A 117 28.93 -16.74 2.15
N ILE A 118 29.10 -16.24 0.93
CA ILE A 118 30.32 -15.57 0.49
C ILE A 118 29.97 -14.13 0.20
N HIS A 119 30.56 -13.24 0.99
CA HIS A 119 30.41 -11.81 0.79
C HIS A 119 31.52 -11.28 -0.11
N TYR A 120 31.13 -10.56 -1.15
CA TYR A 120 32.05 -9.93 -2.06
C TYR A 120 32.28 -8.46 -1.69
N ASN A 121 33.51 -8.01 -1.90
CA ASN A 121 33.85 -6.60 -1.89
C ASN A 121 33.22 -5.96 -3.13
N VAL A 122 32.16 -5.17 -2.92
CA VAL A 122 31.38 -4.56 -4.01
C VAL A 122 32.26 -3.68 -4.90
N MET A 123 33.20 -2.92 -4.32
CA MET A 123 34.11 -2.07 -5.09
C MET A 123 35.02 -2.87 -6.00
N ALA A 124 35.65 -3.92 -5.48
CA ALA A 124 36.51 -4.77 -6.28
C ALA A 124 35.70 -5.56 -7.32
N TRP A 125 34.54 -6.09 -6.94
CA TRP A 125 33.75 -6.94 -7.83
C TRP A 125 33.02 -6.15 -8.92
N GLU A 126 32.14 -5.22 -8.54
CA GLU A 126 31.34 -4.42 -9.46
C GLU A 126 32.20 -3.43 -10.23
N GLY A 127 33.28 -2.91 -9.62
CA GLY A 127 34.23 -2.05 -10.32
C GLY A 127 34.90 -2.77 -11.48
N ARG A 128 35.30 -4.04 -11.31
CA ARG A 128 35.87 -4.83 -12.41
C ARG A 128 34.82 -5.19 -13.46
N ALA A 129 33.60 -5.51 -13.06
CA ALA A 129 32.50 -5.71 -14.01
C ALA A 129 32.20 -4.45 -14.84
N TYR A 130 32.24 -3.28 -14.19
CA TYR A 130 32.11 -1.98 -14.82
C TYR A 130 33.26 -1.70 -15.82
N ASP A 131 34.51 -1.95 -15.43
CA ASP A 131 35.67 -1.79 -16.32
C ASP A 131 35.50 -2.61 -17.62
N TYR A 132 35.14 -3.88 -17.49
CA TYR A 132 34.86 -4.74 -18.64
C TYR A 132 33.71 -4.23 -19.50
N CYS A 133 32.65 -3.69 -18.87
CA CYS A 133 31.55 -3.07 -19.58
C CYS A 133 32.03 -1.86 -20.41
N MET A 134 32.81 -0.96 -19.79
CA MET A 134 33.35 0.23 -20.44
C MET A 134 34.30 -0.12 -21.59
N ASP A 135 35.18 -1.10 -21.41
CA ASP A 135 36.07 -1.58 -22.47
C ASP A 135 35.30 -2.16 -23.65
N ASN A 136 34.25 -2.94 -23.39
CA ASN A 136 33.37 -3.48 -24.43
C ASN A 136 32.58 -2.39 -25.15
N LEU A 137 32.09 -1.39 -24.42
CA LEU A 137 31.42 -0.22 -25.00
C LEU A 137 32.39 0.60 -25.87
N ARG A 138 33.64 0.81 -25.41
CA ARG A 138 34.69 1.47 -26.20
C ARG A 138 34.96 0.73 -27.51
N ASN A 139 35.08 -0.60 -27.45
CA ASN A 139 35.25 -1.44 -28.64
C ASN A 139 34.06 -1.41 -29.59
N MET A 140 32.87 -1.09 -29.07
CA MET A 140 31.66 -0.87 -29.86
C MET A 140 31.55 0.56 -30.42
N GLY A 141 32.51 1.45 -30.12
CA GLY A 141 32.56 2.83 -30.61
C GLY A 141 31.90 3.86 -29.68
N PHE A 142 31.47 3.47 -28.47
CA PHE A 142 30.83 4.39 -27.54
C PHE A 142 31.87 5.29 -26.82
N PRO A 143 31.56 6.58 -26.58
CA PRO A 143 32.45 7.51 -25.90
C PRO A 143 32.41 7.30 -24.38
N VAL A 144 33.29 6.45 -23.86
CA VAL A 144 33.37 6.11 -22.43
C VAL A 144 34.49 6.82 -21.67
N ASP A 145 35.34 7.58 -22.36
CA ASP A 145 36.53 8.18 -21.73
C ASP A 145 36.14 9.20 -20.67
N GLY A 146 36.87 9.19 -19.55
CA GLY A 146 36.60 10.06 -18.38
C GLY A 146 35.47 9.59 -17.47
N LEU A 147 34.82 8.46 -17.76
CA LEU A 147 33.88 7.84 -16.83
C LEU A 147 34.62 6.96 -15.81
N ALA A 148 34.12 6.91 -14.58
CA ALA A 148 34.65 6.10 -13.50
C ALA A 148 33.51 5.45 -12.72
N PHE A 149 33.76 4.27 -12.16
CA PHE A 149 32.79 3.58 -11.32
C PHE A 149 32.59 4.34 -10.00
N ASP A 150 31.35 4.68 -9.69
CA ASP A 150 30.92 5.25 -8.41
C ASP A 150 29.83 4.34 -7.81
N PRO A 151 30.15 3.58 -6.74
CA PRO A 151 29.18 2.68 -6.11
C PRO A 151 28.05 3.43 -5.40
N ASP A 152 28.27 4.69 -4.98
CA ASP A 152 27.33 5.44 -4.14
C ASP A 152 26.21 6.07 -4.97
N LEU A 153 26.35 6.07 -6.30
CA LEU A 153 25.35 6.56 -7.24
C LEU A 153 24.07 5.71 -7.24
N VAL A 154 24.20 4.40 -7.01
CA VAL A 154 23.11 3.44 -7.13
C VAL A 154 23.04 2.57 -5.88
N ILE A 155 21.85 2.46 -5.31
CA ILE A 155 21.56 1.51 -4.23
C ILE A 155 20.63 0.41 -4.72
N ARG A 156 20.69 -0.75 -4.07
CA ARG A 156 19.77 -1.85 -4.31
C ARG A 156 18.31 -1.42 -4.09
N GLY A 157 17.41 -1.95 -4.91
CA GLY A 157 15.97 -1.69 -4.82
C GLY A 157 15.49 -0.46 -5.60
N LEU A 158 16.35 0.22 -6.34
CA LEU A 158 15.95 1.22 -7.33
C LEU A 158 15.40 0.56 -8.60
N VAL A 159 14.73 1.35 -9.43
CA VAL A 159 14.11 0.88 -10.68
C VAL A 159 14.60 1.75 -11.84
N ILE A 160 15.06 1.14 -12.92
CA ILE A 160 15.40 1.86 -14.15
C ILE A 160 14.14 2.02 -15.01
N ASP A 161 13.89 3.25 -15.47
CA ASP A 161 12.91 3.59 -16.50
C ASP A 161 13.61 3.66 -17.87
N LYS A 162 13.53 2.55 -18.62
CA LYS A 162 14.19 2.42 -19.94
C LYS A 162 13.58 3.32 -21.01
N GLU A 163 12.37 3.84 -20.80
CA GLU A 163 11.74 4.77 -21.77
C GLU A 163 12.22 6.21 -21.59
N ARG A 164 12.65 6.58 -20.37
CA ARG A 164 13.01 7.97 -20.04
C ARG A 164 14.47 8.16 -19.62
N GLY A 165 15.26 7.08 -19.53
CA GLY A 165 16.66 7.17 -19.09
C GLY A 165 16.78 7.57 -17.61
N ASN A 166 15.81 7.19 -16.79
CA ASN A 166 15.75 7.60 -15.38
C ASN A 166 16.02 6.44 -14.43
N LEU A 167 16.61 6.74 -13.28
CA LEU A 167 16.65 5.85 -12.13
C LEU A 167 15.66 6.36 -11.07
N VAL A 168 14.69 5.54 -10.69
CA VAL A 168 13.58 5.94 -9.84
C VAL A 168 13.53 5.16 -8.53
N LYS A 169 13.20 5.87 -7.45
CA LYS A 169 12.87 5.30 -6.15
C LYS A 169 11.36 5.39 -5.93
N ALA A 170 10.69 4.24 -6.02
CA ALA A 170 9.25 4.12 -5.81
C ALA A 170 8.91 3.71 -4.38
N ASP A 171 7.69 4.01 -3.94
CA ASP A 171 7.11 3.44 -2.72
C ASP A 171 6.48 2.07 -2.97
N ARG A 172 5.95 1.45 -1.90
CA ARG A 172 5.30 0.12 -1.94
C ARG A 172 4.08 0.03 -2.87
N PHE A 173 3.53 1.16 -3.32
CA PHE A 173 2.38 1.22 -4.23
C PHE A 173 2.78 1.63 -5.65
N GLY A 174 4.09 1.81 -5.90
CA GLY A 174 4.63 2.18 -7.20
C GLY A 174 4.69 3.68 -7.46
N TYR A 175 4.40 4.55 -6.48
CA TYR A 175 4.55 5.99 -6.68
C TYR A 175 6.01 6.39 -6.61
N VAL A 176 6.50 7.09 -7.64
CA VAL A 176 7.85 7.65 -7.67
C VAL A 176 7.99 8.76 -6.63
N LYS A 177 8.93 8.62 -5.69
CA LYS A 177 9.23 9.63 -4.66
C LYS A 177 10.45 10.46 -5.00
N ARG A 178 11.45 9.83 -5.62
CA ARG A 178 12.68 10.46 -6.09
C ARG A 178 13.06 9.85 -7.43
N ALA A 179 13.65 10.66 -8.30
CA ALA A 179 14.19 10.18 -9.56
C ALA A 179 15.47 10.95 -9.91
N MET A 180 16.30 10.29 -10.69
CA MET A 180 17.52 10.81 -11.29
C MET A 180 17.42 10.60 -12.80
N HIS A 181 17.84 11.58 -13.59
CA HIS A 181 18.01 11.44 -15.04
C HIS A 181 19.51 11.45 -15.35
N GLY A 182 20.00 10.37 -15.97
CA GLY A 182 21.44 10.10 -16.00
C GLY A 182 22.00 10.11 -14.57
N THR A 183 23.02 10.93 -14.30
CA THR A 183 23.58 11.12 -12.94
C THR A 183 23.00 12.31 -12.17
N LYS A 184 21.99 13.01 -12.71
CA LYS A 184 21.47 14.27 -12.16
C LYS A 184 20.14 14.09 -11.45
N MET A 185 20.07 14.50 -10.18
CA MET A 185 18.84 14.44 -9.40
C MET A 185 17.75 15.36 -9.95
N LEU A 186 16.54 14.82 -10.13
CA LEU A 186 15.39 15.58 -10.59
C LEU A 186 14.72 16.32 -9.43
N SER A 187 14.20 17.53 -9.71
CA SER A 187 13.43 18.29 -8.73
C SER A 187 12.08 17.63 -8.45
N THR A 188 11.50 17.86 -7.27
CA THR A 188 10.17 17.34 -6.91
C THR A 188 9.09 17.74 -7.92
N GLN A 189 9.19 18.95 -8.48
CA GLN A 189 8.28 19.41 -9.53
C GLN A 189 8.45 18.58 -10.80
N ALA A 190 9.68 18.40 -11.29
CA ALA A 190 9.95 17.60 -12.48
C ALA A 190 9.49 16.14 -12.31
N VAL A 191 9.72 15.56 -11.13
CA VAL A 191 9.20 14.21 -10.79
C VAL A 191 7.68 14.18 -10.84
N SER A 192 7.01 15.18 -10.26
CA SER A 192 5.54 15.24 -10.26
C SER A 192 4.96 15.44 -11.67
N GLU A 193 5.61 16.23 -12.52
CA GLU A 193 5.19 16.44 -13.90
C GLU A 193 5.38 15.19 -14.74
N MET A 194 6.50 14.48 -14.57
CA MET A 194 6.80 13.26 -15.31
C MET A 194 6.00 12.04 -14.84
N TYR A 195 5.91 11.85 -13.53
CA TYR A 195 5.44 10.61 -12.90
C TYR A 195 4.17 10.77 -12.06
N GLY A 196 3.57 11.96 -11.95
CA GLY A 196 2.46 12.22 -11.03
C GLY A 196 1.20 11.35 -11.24
N ARG A 197 1.04 10.76 -12.42
CA ARG A 197 -0.04 9.80 -12.75
C ARG A 197 0.48 8.42 -13.17
N GLU A 198 1.79 8.24 -13.17
CA GLU A 198 2.45 7.06 -13.70
C GLU A 198 3.02 6.24 -12.54
N LEU A 199 2.53 5.01 -12.42
CA LEU A 199 2.98 4.07 -11.41
C LEU A 199 4.03 3.15 -11.99
N VAL A 200 5.05 2.87 -11.20
CA VAL A 200 6.01 1.80 -11.49
C VAL A 200 5.27 0.47 -11.39
N ASP A 201 5.18 -0.24 -12.52
CA ASP A 201 4.59 -1.57 -12.62
C ASP A 201 5.66 -2.56 -13.07
N LEU A 202 6.24 -3.27 -12.10
CA LEU A 202 7.33 -4.22 -12.33
C LEU A 202 6.93 -5.40 -13.23
N ARG A 203 5.64 -5.62 -13.49
CA ARG A 203 5.20 -6.62 -14.47
C ARG A 203 5.48 -6.20 -15.91
N LYS A 204 5.73 -4.91 -16.15
CA LYS A 204 6.07 -4.34 -17.46
C LYS A 204 7.60 -4.26 -17.61
N GLU A 205 8.24 -5.42 -17.66
CA GLU A 205 9.69 -5.57 -17.84
C GLU A 205 10.21 -4.90 -19.12
N SER A 206 9.35 -4.62 -20.11
CA SER A 206 9.73 -3.90 -21.33
C SER A 206 10.16 -2.44 -21.07
N ARG A 207 9.75 -1.86 -19.95
CA ARG A 207 10.04 -0.49 -19.54
C ARG A 207 10.80 -0.44 -18.21
N TRP A 208 10.27 -1.11 -17.20
CA TRP A 208 10.80 -1.03 -15.84
C TRP A 208 11.76 -2.18 -15.60
N GLU A 209 12.97 -1.86 -15.15
CA GLU A 209 13.94 -2.85 -14.67
C GLU A 209 14.15 -2.68 -13.18
N PHE A 210 13.93 -3.73 -12.38
CA PHE A 210 14.11 -3.65 -10.94
C PHE A 210 15.52 -4.12 -10.56
N LEU A 211 16.29 -3.25 -9.89
CA LEU A 211 17.63 -3.57 -9.41
C LEU A 211 17.54 -4.41 -8.13
N ASN A 212 17.31 -5.71 -8.31
CA ASN A 212 17.12 -6.67 -7.22
C ASN A 212 18.42 -7.33 -6.76
N THR A 213 19.49 -7.30 -7.55
CA THR A 213 20.77 -7.95 -7.24
C THR A 213 21.87 -6.91 -7.03
N LEU A 214 22.87 -7.23 -6.21
CA LEU A 214 24.08 -6.42 -6.12
C LEU A 214 24.88 -6.45 -7.44
N PHE A 215 24.72 -7.51 -8.24
CA PHE A 215 25.30 -7.62 -9.59
C PHE A 215 24.76 -6.63 -10.62
N SER A 216 23.67 -5.92 -10.30
CA SER A 216 23.04 -4.94 -11.19
C SER A 216 23.54 -3.51 -10.95
N VAL A 217 24.40 -3.29 -9.95
CA VAL A 217 24.91 -1.96 -9.61
C VAL A 217 25.82 -1.43 -10.72
N SER A 218 26.78 -2.23 -11.19
CA SER A 218 27.66 -1.85 -12.31
C SER A 218 26.90 -1.52 -13.59
N GLU A 219 25.89 -2.32 -13.96
CA GLU A 219 25.03 -2.07 -15.12
C GLU A 219 24.28 -0.73 -14.99
N ALA A 220 23.69 -0.48 -13.82
CA ALA A 220 22.92 0.73 -13.57
C ALA A 220 23.81 1.99 -13.61
N VAL A 221 24.98 1.95 -12.97
CA VAL A 221 25.96 3.05 -13.00
C VAL A 221 26.41 3.33 -14.43
N ALA A 222 26.82 2.29 -15.16
CA ALA A 222 27.20 2.41 -16.57
C ALA A 222 26.07 3.01 -17.41
N TYR A 223 24.84 2.52 -17.24
CA TYR A 223 23.69 3.03 -17.98
C TYR A 223 23.39 4.50 -17.67
N MET A 224 23.39 4.91 -16.41
CA MET A 224 23.13 6.31 -16.02
C MET A 224 24.18 7.27 -16.58
N GLN A 225 25.46 6.90 -16.54
CA GLN A 225 26.51 7.73 -17.13
C GLN A 225 26.42 7.79 -18.65
N MET A 226 26.03 6.69 -19.30
CA MET A 226 25.82 6.68 -20.74
C MET A 226 24.60 7.50 -21.16
N VAL A 227 23.55 7.61 -20.32
CA VAL A 227 22.43 8.52 -20.54
C VAL A 227 22.93 9.97 -20.59
N ASP A 228 23.81 10.39 -19.67
CA ASP A 228 24.39 11.73 -19.72
C ASP A 228 25.14 11.97 -21.04
N ARG A 229 25.91 10.98 -21.52
CA ARG A 229 26.63 11.06 -22.81
C ARG A 229 25.69 11.13 -24.01
N LEU A 230 24.55 10.46 -23.95
CA LEU A 230 23.52 10.53 -24.98
C LEU A 230 22.92 11.94 -25.03
N ASP A 231 22.61 12.54 -23.89
CA ASP A 231 22.03 13.88 -23.78
C ASP A 231 23.01 14.98 -24.18
N GLU A 232 24.30 14.78 -23.95
CA GLU A 232 25.38 15.66 -24.41
C GLU A 232 25.59 15.60 -25.93
N GLY A 233 24.94 14.66 -26.63
CA GLY A 233 25.13 14.43 -28.06
C GLY A 233 26.50 13.85 -28.41
N ALA A 234 27.19 13.24 -27.43
CA ALA A 234 28.52 12.66 -27.62
C ALA A 234 28.50 11.35 -28.43
N ILE A 235 27.35 10.66 -28.46
CA ILE A 235 27.19 9.38 -29.16
C ILE A 235 27.05 9.63 -30.67
N ALA A 236 27.99 9.10 -31.45
CA ALA A 236 28.02 9.28 -32.90
C ALA A 236 26.77 8.69 -33.58
N ALA A 237 26.21 9.42 -34.54
CA ALA A 237 25.03 9.00 -35.31
C ALA A 237 25.24 7.70 -36.12
N GLU A 238 26.50 7.32 -36.37
CA GLU A 238 26.88 6.07 -37.05
C GLU A 238 26.53 4.81 -36.24
N LEU A 239 26.39 4.93 -34.92
CA LEU A 239 25.91 3.85 -34.05
C LEU A 239 24.39 3.62 -34.17
N GLY A 240 23.70 4.46 -34.95
CA GLY A 240 22.26 4.45 -35.18
C GLY A 240 21.50 5.40 -34.25
N PRO A 241 20.20 5.67 -34.51
CA PRO A 241 19.35 6.44 -33.61
C PRO A 241 19.13 5.63 -32.32
N LEU A 242 19.93 5.92 -31.31
CA LEU A 242 19.83 5.30 -29.98
C LEU A 242 18.83 6.08 -29.14
N ASP A 243 17.71 5.44 -28.80
CA ASP A 243 16.86 5.86 -27.69
C ASP A 243 17.41 5.29 -26.37
N TYR A 244 16.89 5.77 -25.24
CA TYR A 244 17.32 5.29 -23.91
C TYR A 244 17.19 3.77 -23.74
N LYS A 245 16.19 3.17 -24.40
CA LYS A 245 15.95 1.72 -24.37
C LYS A 245 16.99 0.95 -25.19
N GLY A 246 17.36 1.46 -26.36
CA GLY A 246 18.45 0.97 -27.19
C GLY A 246 19.79 1.07 -26.47
N LEU A 247 20.02 2.18 -25.76
CA LEU A 247 21.21 2.36 -24.95
C LEU A 247 21.29 1.35 -23.80
N TYR A 248 20.19 1.12 -23.09
CA TYR A 248 20.13 0.09 -22.04
C TYR A 248 20.48 -1.30 -22.61
N LYS A 249 19.93 -1.65 -23.77
CA LYS A 249 20.28 -2.91 -24.46
C LYS A 249 21.76 -2.96 -24.88
N ALA A 250 22.35 -1.84 -25.29
CA ALA A 250 23.76 -1.79 -25.66
C ALA A 250 24.67 -2.01 -24.45
N VAL A 251 24.36 -1.37 -23.32
CA VAL A 251 25.05 -1.55 -22.03
C VAL A 251 24.92 -2.99 -21.53
N GLY A 252 23.70 -3.53 -21.45
CA GLY A 252 23.50 -4.92 -21.06
C GLY A 252 24.17 -5.91 -22.01
N LYS A 253 24.18 -5.62 -23.31
CA LYS A 253 24.94 -6.40 -24.29
C LYS A 253 26.45 -6.28 -24.07
N ALA A 254 26.99 -5.12 -23.71
CA ALA A 254 28.42 -4.94 -23.43
C ALA A 254 28.84 -5.69 -22.16
N LEU A 255 27.97 -5.70 -21.15
CA LEU A 255 28.16 -6.49 -19.93
C LEU A 255 28.12 -8.01 -20.23
N PHE A 256 27.29 -8.44 -21.21
CA PHE A 256 27.15 -9.85 -21.60
C PHE A 256 28.06 -10.30 -22.77
N ARG A 257 28.64 -9.39 -23.55
CA ARG A 257 29.33 -9.70 -24.83
C ARG A 257 30.69 -10.33 -24.64
N ALA A 258 31.36 -10.02 -23.54
CA ALA A 258 32.41 -10.89 -23.07
C ALA A 258 31.74 -12.02 -22.28
N HIS A 259 32.37 -13.18 -22.21
CA HIS A 259 32.17 -14.06 -21.06
C HIS A 259 32.66 -13.30 -19.80
N VAL A 260 32.11 -12.11 -19.47
CA VAL A 260 32.50 -11.30 -18.32
C VAL A 260 32.31 -12.17 -17.11
N GLU A 261 31.19 -12.86 -16.99
CA GLU A 261 31.00 -13.82 -15.90
C GLU A 261 32.13 -14.88 -15.87
N GLY A 262 32.58 -15.42 -17.00
CA GLY A 262 33.69 -16.39 -17.04
C GLY A 262 35.08 -15.79 -16.78
N GLN A 263 35.39 -14.63 -17.34
CA GLN A 263 36.65 -13.91 -17.19
C GLN A 263 36.78 -13.31 -15.80
N LEU A 264 35.71 -12.67 -15.32
CA LEU A 264 35.55 -12.17 -13.96
C LEU A 264 35.67 -13.34 -12.98
N LYS A 265 34.86 -14.40 -13.11
CA LYS A 265 35.01 -15.59 -12.24
C LYS A 265 36.42 -16.16 -12.30
N SER A 266 37.07 -16.23 -13.46
CA SER A 266 38.45 -16.70 -13.58
C SER A 266 39.45 -15.79 -12.85
N GLU A 267 39.30 -14.47 -12.96
CA GLU A 267 40.13 -13.48 -12.28
C GLU A 267 39.94 -13.53 -10.76
N ILE A 268 38.70 -13.58 -10.29
CA ILE A 268 38.36 -13.77 -8.88
C ILE A 268 38.94 -15.07 -8.37
N MET A 269 38.72 -16.17 -9.09
CA MET A 269 39.30 -17.45 -8.74
C MET A 269 40.82 -17.36 -8.65
N SER A 270 41.49 -16.54 -9.47
CA SER A 270 42.95 -16.41 -9.42
C SER A 270 43.45 -15.70 -8.16
N LYS A 271 42.69 -14.74 -7.61
CA LYS A 271 43.05 -13.90 -6.45
C LYS A 271 41.83 -13.61 -5.55
N PRO A 272 41.22 -14.64 -4.93
CA PRO A 272 39.96 -14.47 -4.19
C PRO A 272 40.08 -13.49 -3.02
N GLU A 273 41.28 -13.35 -2.44
CA GLU A 273 41.58 -12.41 -1.35
C GLU A 273 41.33 -10.93 -1.67
N LEU A 274 41.28 -10.55 -2.95
CA LEU A 274 40.98 -9.17 -3.37
C LEU A 274 39.46 -8.92 -3.48
N PHE A 275 38.68 -9.98 -3.63
CA PHE A 275 37.26 -9.91 -3.98
C PHE A 275 36.34 -10.41 -2.88
N VAL A 276 36.83 -11.26 -1.99
CA VAL A 276 36.04 -11.85 -0.91
C VAL A 276 36.36 -11.19 0.41
N GLU A 277 35.32 -10.84 1.14
CA GLU A 277 35.45 -10.34 2.51
C GLU A 277 35.32 -11.52 3.48
N PRO A 278 36.38 -11.85 4.24
CA PRO A 278 36.35 -12.98 5.16
C PRO A 278 35.45 -12.72 6.36
N ASP A 279 34.60 -13.69 6.69
CA ASP A 279 33.86 -13.75 7.96
C ASP A 279 34.29 -15.01 8.73
N PRO A 280 35.17 -14.89 9.74
CA PRO A 280 35.62 -16.02 10.54
C PRO A 280 34.52 -16.71 11.36
N GLU A 281 33.42 -16.03 11.67
CA GLU A 281 32.35 -16.56 12.51
C GLU A 281 31.33 -17.37 11.71
N LEU A 282 31.18 -17.10 10.42
CA LEU A 282 30.21 -17.76 9.57
C LEU A 282 30.41 -19.30 9.47
N PRO A 283 31.63 -19.83 9.22
CA PRO A 283 31.86 -21.27 9.18
C PRO A 283 31.53 -21.94 10.52
N LEU A 284 31.84 -21.28 11.64
CA LEU A 284 31.52 -21.76 12.99
C LEU A 284 30.01 -21.75 13.22
N ALA A 285 29.30 -20.70 12.80
CA ALA A 285 27.84 -20.64 12.92
C ALA A 285 27.14 -21.74 12.12
N LEU A 286 27.66 -22.15 10.96
CA LEU A 286 27.14 -23.32 10.24
C LEU A 286 27.48 -24.62 10.97
N LEU A 287 28.69 -24.75 11.51
CA LEU A 287 29.07 -25.92 12.30
C LEU A 287 28.16 -26.08 13.53
N ASP A 288 27.89 -25.01 14.26
CA ASP A 288 26.98 -24.99 15.41
C ASP A 288 25.57 -25.47 15.03
N GLN A 289 25.06 -25.03 13.87
CA GLN A 289 23.75 -25.49 13.37
C GLN A 289 23.76 -26.98 13.04
N LYS A 290 24.84 -27.46 12.42
CA LYS A 290 24.99 -28.88 12.11
C LYS A 290 25.08 -29.72 13.39
N GLU A 291 25.85 -29.28 14.37
CA GLU A 291 25.99 -29.94 15.69
C GLU A 291 24.68 -29.91 16.49
N ALA A 292 23.85 -28.88 16.29
CA ALA A 292 22.48 -28.83 16.80
C ALA A 292 21.50 -29.78 16.07
N GLY A 293 22.00 -30.61 15.15
CA GLY A 293 21.24 -31.64 14.44
C GLY A 293 20.47 -31.14 13.22
N LYS A 294 20.76 -29.93 12.71
CA LYS A 294 20.16 -29.43 11.47
C LYS A 294 20.87 -30.02 10.26
N LYS A 295 20.09 -30.38 9.23
CA LYS A 295 20.67 -30.74 7.93
C LYS A 295 20.97 -29.49 7.13
N LEU A 296 22.19 -29.34 6.63
CA LEU A 296 22.59 -28.16 5.86
C LEU A 296 22.67 -28.47 4.37
N LEU A 297 22.12 -27.57 3.56
CA LEU A 297 22.09 -27.69 2.11
C LEU A 297 22.74 -26.47 1.47
N LEU A 298 23.64 -26.67 0.51
CA LEU A 298 24.13 -25.60 -0.35
C LEU A 298 23.31 -25.59 -1.64
N ILE A 299 22.73 -24.45 -2.01
CA ILE A 299 21.88 -24.29 -3.19
C ILE A 299 22.34 -23.05 -3.95
N THR A 300 23.17 -23.23 -4.97
CA THR A 300 23.74 -22.10 -5.72
C THR A 300 23.56 -22.24 -7.23
N ASN A 301 23.47 -21.08 -7.89
CA ASN A 301 23.46 -20.96 -9.34
C ASN A 301 24.86 -21.13 -9.97
N SER A 302 25.92 -21.01 -9.16
CA SER A 302 27.30 -21.13 -9.60
C SER A 302 27.69 -22.57 -9.96
N ASP A 303 28.67 -22.71 -10.85
CA ASP A 303 29.22 -24.01 -11.23
C ASP A 303 30.15 -24.57 -10.14
N TYR A 304 30.44 -25.86 -10.25
CA TYR A 304 31.22 -26.59 -9.27
C TYR A 304 32.65 -26.08 -9.08
N HIS A 305 33.36 -25.72 -10.16
CA HIS A 305 34.76 -25.31 -10.02
C HIS A 305 34.86 -23.97 -9.31
N TYR A 306 33.95 -23.06 -9.64
CA TYR A 306 33.83 -21.79 -8.94
C TYR A 306 33.47 -22.01 -7.47
N THR A 307 32.40 -22.76 -7.18
CA THR A 307 31.95 -23.03 -5.81
C THR A 307 33.03 -23.70 -4.96
N ASP A 308 33.68 -24.77 -5.45
CA ASP A 308 34.70 -25.50 -4.68
C ASP A 308 35.87 -24.59 -4.31
N LYS A 309 36.33 -23.74 -5.23
CA LYS A 309 37.46 -22.84 -4.98
C LYS A 309 37.10 -21.73 -4.00
N MET A 310 35.93 -21.12 -4.17
CA MET A 310 35.49 -20.00 -3.34
C MET A 310 35.13 -20.44 -1.92
N MET A 311 34.47 -21.59 -1.77
CA MET A 311 34.16 -22.17 -0.47
C MET A 311 35.44 -22.58 0.27
N LYS A 312 36.41 -23.23 -0.39
CA LYS A 312 37.71 -23.57 0.23
C LYS A 312 38.45 -22.34 0.75
N HIS A 313 38.48 -21.26 -0.04
CA HIS A 313 39.13 -20.02 0.39
C HIS A 313 38.42 -19.39 1.60
N SER A 314 37.09 -19.42 1.62
CA SER A 314 36.28 -18.67 2.59
C SER A 314 36.05 -19.46 3.89
N PHE A 315 35.94 -20.79 3.84
CA PHE A 315 35.54 -21.63 4.97
C PHE A 315 36.69 -22.40 5.60
N ASN A 316 37.47 -23.15 4.82
CA ASN A 316 38.37 -24.18 5.37
C ASN A 316 39.38 -23.64 6.40
N ARG A 317 39.88 -22.42 6.20
CA ARG A 317 40.85 -21.79 7.14
C ARG A 317 40.27 -21.48 8.53
N PHE A 318 38.95 -21.46 8.67
CA PHE A 318 38.25 -21.16 9.92
C PHE A 318 37.56 -22.39 10.52
N LEU A 319 37.58 -23.53 9.82
CA LEU A 319 37.02 -24.77 10.33
C LEU A 319 38.05 -25.55 11.18
N PRO A 320 37.61 -26.23 12.25
CA PRO A 320 38.50 -27.02 13.09
C PRO A 320 38.90 -28.34 12.41
N ASN A 321 40.00 -28.95 12.89
CA ASN A 321 40.42 -30.33 12.58
C ASN A 321 40.59 -30.63 11.08
N ASP A 322 41.13 -29.69 10.30
CA ASP A 322 41.34 -29.82 8.85
C ASP A 322 40.06 -30.19 8.07
N MET A 323 38.89 -29.84 8.61
CA MET A 323 37.59 -30.09 7.99
C MET A 323 37.44 -29.32 6.67
N ASP A 324 36.87 -29.98 5.67
CA ASP A 324 36.54 -29.34 4.39
C ASP A 324 35.16 -28.70 4.46
N TRP A 325 34.91 -27.64 3.69
CA TRP A 325 33.60 -27.00 3.62
C TRP A 325 32.48 -27.99 3.28
N ARG A 326 32.80 -29.05 2.52
CA ARG A 326 31.85 -30.11 2.14
C ARG A 326 31.33 -30.88 3.32
N ASP A 327 32.15 -31.03 4.35
CA ASP A 327 31.76 -31.74 5.56
C ASP A 327 30.66 -30.98 6.29
N LEU A 328 30.47 -29.67 6.06
CA LEU A 328 29.36 -28.92 6.65
C LEU A 328 28.01 -29.28 6.04
N PHE A 329 27.95 -29.68 4.77
CA PHE A 329 26.70 -29.80 4.02
C PHE A 329 26.28 -31.26 3.78
N ASP A 330 25.06 -31.58 4.17
CA ASP A 330 24.40 -32.87 3.90
C ASP A 330 24.02 -33.04 2.43
N MET A 331 23.91 -31.96 1.67
CA MET A 331 23.71 -32.00 0.22
C MET A 331 24.15 -30.68 -0.40
N SER A 332 24.77 -30.75 -1.57
CA SER A 332 25.14 -29.55 -2.33
C SER A 332 24.52 -29.61 -3.73
N ARG A 333 23.83 -28.55 -4.12
CA ARG A 333 23.16 -28.37 -5.41
C ARG A 333 23.75 -27.14 -6.09
N LEU A 334 24.29 -27.36 -7.27
CA LEU A 334 25.04 -26.40 -8.06
C LEU A 334 24.35 -26.13 -9.41
N GLY A 335 24.75 -25.05 -10.09
CA GLY A 335 24.31 -24.75 -11.46
C GLY A 335 22.80 -24.58 -11.63
N SER A 336 22.07 -24.20 -10.57
CA SER A 336 20.60 -24.21 -10.58
C SER A 336 19.96 -23.00 -11.27
N GLN A 337 20.23 -22.74 -12.55
CA GLN A 337 19.56 -21.64 -13.27
C GLN A 337 18.03 -21.68 -13.07
N SER A 338 17.53 -20.72 -12.27
CA SER A 338 16.22 -20.70 -11.59
C SER A 338 16.00 -21.92 -10.67
N SER A 339 16.19 -21.70 -9.37
CA SER A 339 16.32 -22.70 -8.28
C SER A 339 15.14 -23.68 -8.13
N PHE A 340 14.00 -23.43 -8.79
CA PHE A 340 12.75 -24.14 -8.54
C PHE A 340 12.12 -24.82 -9.76
N LYS A 341 12.68 -24.66 -10.98
CA LYS A 341 12.16 -25.35 -12.19
C LYS A 341 12.73 -26.76 -12.31
N CYS A 342 11.90 -27.70 -12.75
CA CYS A 342 12.28 -29.10 -12.95
C CYS A 342 13.28 -29.25 -14.10
N ARG A 343 14.56 -29.38 -13.77
CA ARG A 343 15.63 -29.74 -14.71
C ARG A 343 16.10 -31.17 -14.43
N PRO A 344 16.68 -31.88 -15.42
CA PRO A 344 17.34 -33.16 -15.17
C PRO A 344 18.39 -32.99 -14.07
N LEU A 345 18.46 -33.98 -13.18
CA LEU A 345 19.44 -34.00 -12.11
C LEU A 345 20.70 -34.73 -12.60
N TYR A 346 21.84 -34.13 -12.33
CA TYR A 346 23.15 -34.74 -12.54
C TYR A 346 23.89 -34.81 -11.22
N GLU A 347 24.62 -35.89 -10.99
CA GLU A 347 25.53 -36.03 -9.86
C GLU A 347 26.95 -35.72 -10.34
N VAL A 348 27.65 -34.86 -9.62
CA VAL A 348 29.06 -34.56 -9.86
C VAL A 348 29.88 -35.68 -9.21
N VAL A 349 30.54 -36.49 -10.02
CA VAL A 349 31.17 -37.75 -9.59
C VAL A 349 32.67 -37.58 -9.36
N THR A 350 33.32 -36.66 -10.06
CA THR A 350 34.77 -36.47 -10.00
C THR A 350 35.15 -35.15 -9.38
N GLY A 351 36.37 -35.09 -8.81
CA GLY A 351 36.98 -33.84 -8.36
C GLY A 351 37.17 -32.82 -9.49
N GLU A 352 37.15 -33.28 -10.74
CA GLU A 352 37.21 -32.47 -11.97
C GLU A 352 35.84 -31.96 -12.45
N GLY A 353 34.75 -32.22 -11.71
CA GLY A 353 33.44 -31.69 -12.07
C GLY A 353 32.67 -32.51 -13.12
N LEU A 354 33.11 -33.73 -13.45
CA LEU A 354 32.39 -34.58 -14.40
C LEU A 354 31.06 -35.06 -13.80
N MET A 355 30.03 -35.01 -14.63
CA MET A 355 28.65 -35.24 -14.24
C MET A 355 28.09 -36.55 -14.82
N ARG A 356 27.29 -37.28 -14.03
CA ARG A 356 26.47 -38.39 -14.52
C ARG A 356 24.98 -38.11 -14.32
N PRO A 357 24.08 -38.54 -15.23
CA PRO A 357 22.65 -38.45 -14.98
C PRO A 357 22.25 -39.19 -13.71
N CYS A 358 21.40 -38.57 -12.90
CA CYS A 358 20.92 -39.13 -11.64
C CYS A 358 19.40 -38.95 -11.53
N PHE A 359 18.69 -39.95 -11.00
CA PHE A 359 17.24 -39.90 -10.83
C PHE A 359 16.80 -39.70 -9.38
N LYS A 360 17.73 -39.85 -8.41
CA LYS A 360 17.45 -39.73 -7.00
C LYS A 360 18.64 -39.14 -6.25
N ALA A 361 18.42 -38.00 -5.59
CA ALA A 361 19.42 -37.42 -4.71
C ALA A 361 19.58 -38.26 -3.42
N ARG A 362 20.80 -38.30 -2.92
CA ARG A 362 21.28 -38.99 -1.72
C ARG A 362 22.04 -37.98 -0.86
N THR A 363 21.94 -38.16 0.45
CA THR A 363 22.75 -37.42 1.44
C THR A 363 24.25 -37.58 1.17
N GLY A 364 25.01 -36.51 1.36
CA GLY A 364 26.43 -36.37 1.05
C GLY A 364 26.75 -36.16 -0.43
N GLY A 365 25.74 -36.18 -1.30
CA GLY A 365 25.94 -36.05 -2.74
C GLY A 365 26.05 -34.60 -3.21
N LEU A 366 26.79 -34.43 -4.29
CA LEU A 366 26.95 -33.19 -5.02
C LEU A 366 26.18 -33.26 -6.34
N TYR A 367 25.26 -32.33 -6.56
CA TYR A 367 24.33 -32.38 -7.66
C TYR A 367 24.33 -31.10 -8.48
N SER A 368 23.97 -31.21 -9.76
CA SER A 368 23.70 -30.09 -10.66
C SER A 368 22.30 -30.25 -11.25
N GLY A 369 21.52 -29.16 -11.30
CA GLY A 369 20.11 -29.20 -11.73
C GLY A 369 19.19 -29.90 -10.72
N GLY A 370 18.05 -30.46 -11.17
CA GLY A 370 16.98 -31.05 -10.33
C GLY A 370 15.84 -30.08 -9.97
N SER A 371 15.03 -30.39 -8.95
CA SER A 371 14.01 -29.48 -8.39
C SER A 371 13.97 -29.50 -6.86
N ALA A 372 13.35 -28.49 -6.24
CA ALA A 372 13.16 -28.43 -4.79
C ALA A 372 12.34 -29.62 -4.25
N GLN A 373 11.33 -30.09 -5.00
CA GLN A 373 10.56 -31.28 -4.64
C GLN A 373 11.45 -32.53 -4.53
N MET A 374 12.50 -32.62 -5.35
CA MET A 374 13.47 -33.72 -5.27
C MET A 374 14.27 -33.66 -3.97
N VAL A 375 14.62 -32.46 -3.51
CA VAL A 375 15.31 -32.25 -2.24
C VAL A 375 14.43 -32.71 -1.08
N GLU A 376 13.16 -32.25 -1.03
CA GLU A 376 12.16 -32.70 -0.04
C GLU A 376 12.04 -34.23 0.00
N ASN A 377 11.85 -34.84 -1.18
CA ASN A 377 11.69 -36.29 -1.30
C ASN A 377 12.96 -37.07 -0.91
N SER A 378 14.15 -36.50 -1.17
CA SER A 378 15.42 -37.15 -0.85
C SER A 378 15.74 -37.11 0.64
N LEU A 379 15.36 -36.03 1.33
CA LEU A 379 15.58 -35.87 2.76
C LEU A 379 14.42 -36.42 3.59
N ASN A 380 13.28 -36.71 2.96
CA ASN A 380 12.02 -37.09 3.58
C ASN A 380 11.56 -36.04 4.61
N ILE A 381 11.55 -34.77 4.17
CA ILE A 381 11.22 -33.59 4.98
C ILE A 381 10.15 -32.79 4.25
N HIS A 382 9.16 -32.29 4.97
CA HIS A 382 8.13 -31.42 4.40
C HIS A 382 8.63 -29.98 4.23
N GLY A 383 8.11 -29.27 3.24
CA GLY A 383 8.59 -27.92 2.92
C GLY A 383 8.53 -26.91 4.08
N ASP A 384 7.58 -27.03 5.01
CA ASP A 384 7.45 -26.16 6.18
C ASP A 384 8.52 -26.37 7.26
N GLU A 385 9.22 -27.51 7.20
CA GLU A 385 10.39 -27.84 8.03
C GLU A 385 11.72 -27.39 7.36
N ILE A 386 11.66 -26.78 6.17
CA ILE A 386 12.83 -26.29 5.43
C ILE A 386 12.89 -24.77 5.51
N LEU A 387 14.05 -24.24 5.93
CA LEU A 387 14.37 -22.82 5.87
C LEU A 387 15.36 -22.56 4.73
N TYR A 388 14.98 -21.75 3.75
CA TYR A 388 15.91 -21.23 2.76
C TYR A 388 16.43 -19.85 3.17
N VAL A 389 17.72 -19.66 3.08
CA VAL A 389 18.44 -18.42 3.38
C VAL A 389 19.14 -17.97 2.11
N GLY A 390 18.83 -16.77 1.64
CA GLY A 390 19.45 -16.17 0.46
C GLY A 390 19.44 -14.66 0.55
N ASP A 391 20.06 -14.01 -0.42
CA ASP A 391 20.10 -12.55 -0.53
C ASP A 391 19.07 -12.02 -1.53
N HIS A 392 18.56 -12.83 -2.46
CA HIS A 392 17.70 -12.37 -3.56
C HIS A 392 16.20 -12.31 -3.19
N ILE A 393 15.66 -11.10 -3.06
CA ILE A 393 14.24 -10.87 -2.66
C ILE A 393 13.22 -11.57 -3.59
N TYR A 394 13.41 -11.51 -4.91
CA TYR A 394 12.36 -11.92 -5.84
C TYR A 394 12.43 -13.40 -6.22
N THR A 395 13.59 -13.90 -6.66
CA THR A 395 13.74 -15.31 -7.05
C THR A 395 13.59 -16.24 -5.86
N ASP A 396 14.17 -15.88 -4.72
CA ASP A 396 14.33 -16.83 -3.62
C ASP A 396 13.16 -16.80 -2.65
N VAL A 397 12.53 -15.64 -2.45
CA VAL A 397 11.40 -15.51 -1.53
C VAL A 397 10.05 -15.73 -2.22
N SER A 398 9.87 -15.30 -3.47
CA SER A 398 8.57 -15.43 -4.15
C SER A 398 8.34 -16.83 -4.71
N GLN A 399 9.35 -17.46 -5.32
CA GLN A 399 9.17 -18.78 -5.92
C GLN A 399 9.12 -19.90 -4.87
N SER A 400 9.95 -19.83 -3.83
CA SER A 400 9.91 -20.79 -2.71
C SER A 400 8.56 -20.76 -1.96
N LYS A 401 8.03 -19.57 -1.66
CA LYS A 401 6.76 -19.43 -0.93
C LYS A 401 5.53 -19.84 -1.73
N VAL A 402 5.45 -19.43 -2.98
CA VAL A 402 4.22 -19.64 -3.78
C VAL A 402 4.06 -21.11 -4.18
N HIS A 403 5.16 -21.86 -4.35
CA HIS A 403 5.10 -23.20 -4.93
C HIS A 403 5.51 -24.32 -3.95
N LEU A 404 6.33 -24.05 -2.93
CA LEU A 404 6.99 -25.10 -2.12
C LEU A 404 6.73 -24.99 -0.61
N ARG A 405 6.09 -23.90 -0.16
CA ARG A 405 5.81 -23.62 1.27
C ARG A 405 7.06 -23.52 2.17
N TRP A 406 8.25 -23.44 1.59
CA TRP A 406 9.48 -23.28 2.37
C TRP A 406 9.45 -22.00 3.20
N ARG A 407 10.04 -22.06 4.40
CA ARG A 407 10.33 -20.87 5.20
C ARG A 407 11.51 -20.14 4.55
N THR A 408 11.53 -18.82 4.68
CA THR A 408 12.56 -17.99 4.02
C THR A 408 13.15 -17.01 5.02
N ALA A 409 14.47 -16.92 5.07
CA ALA A 409 15.21 -15.81 5.64
C ALA A 409 15.92 -15.06 4.52
N LEU A 410 16.10 -13.76 4.70
CA LEU A 410 16.74 -12.88 3.73
C LEU A 410 17.97 -12.25 4.40
N ILE A 411 19.12 -12.36 3.75
CA ILE A 411 20.34 -11.66 4.14
C ILE A 411 20.34 -10.29 3.44
N CYS A 412 20.36 -9.22 4.23
CA CYS A 412 20.45 -7.84 3.77
C CYS A 412 21.63 -7.17 4.45
N ARG A 413 22.79 -7.19 3.82
CA ARG A 413 24.02 -6.68 4.43
C ARG A 413 24.03 -5.16 4.58
N GLU A 414 23.42 -4.48 3.62
CA GLU A 414 23.24 -3.02 3.61
C GLU A 414 22.48 -2.53 4.85
N LEU A 415 21.74 -3.43 5.53
CA LEU A 415 21.03 -3.13 6.75
C LEU A 415 21.97 -2.78 7.91
N GLU A 416 23.21 -3.26 7.94
CA GLU A 416 24.17 -2.95 9.02
C GLU A 416 24.53 -1.46 9.04
N GLU A 417 24.82 -0.90 7.86
CA GLU A 417 25.12 0.51 7.68
C GLU A 417 23.89 1.38 7.90
N GLU A 418 22.74 0.98 7.34
CA GLU A 418 21.45 1.66 7.54
C GLU A 418 21.05 1.66 9.02
N TYR A 419 21.23 0.55 9.74
CA TYR A 419 20.97 0.47 11.17
C TYR A 419 21.88 1.43 11.94
N THR A 420 23.17 1.45 11.63
CA THR A 420 24.13 2.36 12.26
C THR A 420 23.77 3.82 11.98
N ALA A 421 23.36 4.16 10.76
CA ALA A 421 22.89 5.49 10.39
C ALA A 421 21.59 5.87 11.13
N LEU A 422 20.65 4.94 11.29
CA LEU A 422 19.41 5.15 12.04
C LEU A 422 19.67 5.40 13.53
N ILE A 423 20.62 4.70 14.14
CA ILE A 423 21.01 4.93 15.53
C ILE A 423 21.67 6.31 15.68
N ARG A 424 22.62 6.66 14.81
CA ARG A 424 23.29 7.98 14.83
C ARG A 424 22.33 9.15 14.60
N SER A 425 21.27 8.94 13.81
CA SER A 425 20.29 9.98 13.50
C SER A 425 19.11 10.04 14.49
N ARG A 426 19.10 9.24 15.56
CA ARG A 426 17.99 9.15 16.50
C ARG A 426 17.58 10.49 17.10
N ASP A 427 18.55 11.28 17.57
CA ASP A 427 18.28 12.57 18.21
C ASP A 427 17.78 13.61 17.19
N HIS A 428 18.39 13.65 16.01
CA HIS A 428 17.93 14.48 14.89
C HIS A 428 16.49 14.14 14.50
N ARG A 429 16.14 12.85 14.44
CA ARG A 429 14.78 12.40 14.14
C ARG A 429 13.80 12.80 15.23
N ALA A 430 14.18 12.68 16.50
CA ALA A 430 13.34 13.12 17.62
C ALA A 430 13.05 14.62 17.55
N ALA A 431 14.08 15.44 17.30
CA ALA A 431 13.93 16.88 17.10
C ALA A 431 13.04 17.20 15.88
N LEU A 432 13.19 16.47 14.77
CA LEU A 432 12.36 16.65 13.58
C LEU A 432 10.88 16.32 13.85
N ILE A 433 10.60 15.24 14.57
CA ILE A 433 9.22 14.88 14.95
C ILE A 433 8.60 15.98 15.81
N GLU A 434 9.35 16.52 16.76
CA GLU A 434 8.88 17.63 17.60
C GLU A 434 8.56 18.88 16.76
N LEU A 435 9.45 19.25 15.84
CA LEU A 435 9.21 20.39 14.92
C LEU A 435 8.00 20.16 14.00
N ILE A 436 7.77 18.93 13.54
CA ILE A 436 6.59 18.58 12.73
C ILE A 436 5.32 18.76 13.57
N ASN A 437 5.29 18.24 14.80
CA ASN A 437 4.15 18.40 15.70
C ASN A 437 3.84 19.88 15.98
N GLN A 438 4.88 20.68 16.24
CA GLN A 438 4.72 22.13 16.44
C GLN A 438 4.17 22.82 15.19
N LYS A 439 4.68 22.46 14.00
CA LYS A 439 4.19 22.97 12.73
C LYS A 439 2.71 22.61 12.52
N GLU A 440 2.29 21.40 12.85
CA GLU A 440 0.89 20.97 12.73
C GLU A 440 -0.03 21.79 13.64
N VAL A 441 0.34 21.98 14.92
CA VAL A 441 -0.43 22.81 15.87
C VAL A 441 -0.60 24.24 15.36
N VAL A 442 0.48 24.85 14.86
CA VAL A 442 0.43 26.21 14.30
C VAL A 442 -0.40 26.24 13.01
N GLY A 443 -0.25 25.22 12.16
CA GLY A 443 -1.02 25.07 10.92
C GLY A 443 -2.51 24.98 11.18
N ASP A 444 -2.92 24.20 12.18
CA ASP A 444 -4.31 24.05 12.58
C ASP A 444 -4.89 25.34 13.14
N LEU A 445 -4.16 26.03 14.02
CA LEU A 445 -4.58 27.33 14.52
C LEU A 445 -4.76 28.35 13.39
N PHE A 446 -3.80 28.40 12.45
CA PHE A 446 -3.87 29.29 11.29
C PHE A 446 -5.08 28.95 10.41
N ASN A 447 -5.35 27.67 10.16
CA ASN A 447 -6.51 27.21 9.41
C ASN A 447 -7.82 27.59 10.12
N GLN A 448 -7.92 27.42 11.44
CA GLN A 448 -9.09 27.82 12.22
C GLN A 448 -9.32 29.33 12.19
N LEU A 449 -8.27 30.13 12.35
CA LEU A 449 -8.35 31.59 12.25
C LEU A 449 -8.79 32.04 10.85
N ARG A 450 -8.24 31.40 9.80
CA ARG A 450 -8.63 31.67 8.40
C ARG A 450 -10.10 31.33 8.15
N LEU A 451 -10.58 30.20 8.67
CA LEU A 451 -11.99 29.80 8.59
C LEU A 451 -12.90 30.76 9.36
N ALA A 452 -12.50 31.18 10.57
CA ALA A 452 -13.26 32.13 11.38
C ALA A 452 -13.39 33.50 10.67
N LEU A 453 -12.29 34.00 10.10
CA LEU A 453 -12.28 35.23 9.30
C LEU A 453 -13.20 35.11 8.08
N GLN A 454 -13.13 33.99 7.36
CA GLN A 454 -13.99 33.74 6.20
C GLN A 454 -15.48 33.71 6.57
N ARG A 455 -15.84 33.08 7.70
CA ARG A 455 -17.23 33.04 8.22
C ARG A 455 -17.72 34.44 8.59
N ARG A 456 -16.90 35.20 9.31
CA ARG A 456 -17.21 36.59 9.71
C ARG A 456 -17.44 37.51 8.50
N ASN A 457 -16.68 37.34 7.43
CA ASN A 457 -16.82 38.15 6.21
C ASN A 457 -18.04 37.76 5.35
N LYS A 458 -18.55 36.52 5.45
CA LYS A 458 -19.74 36.09 4.70
C LYS A 458 -21.07 36.44 5.37
N GLU A 459 -21.11 36.67 6.68
CA GLU A 459 -22.36 36.78 7.45
C GLU A 459 -23.08 38.14 7.39
N ARG A 460 -22.70 39.13 6.56
CA ARG A 460 -23.36 40.46 6.62
C ARG A 460 -23.92 41.08 5.33
N PRO A 461 -23.41 40.82 4.10
CA PRO A 461 -24.03 41.41 2.90
C PRO A 461 -24.96 40.46 2.13
N ALA A 462 -24.75 39.13 2.15
CA ALA A 462 -25.47 38.22 1.23
C ALA A 462 -26.97 38.06 1.54
N GLN A 463 -27.37 38.02 2.82
CA GLN A 463 -28.79 37.86 3.20
C GLN A 463 -29.60 39.14 2.99
N ALA A 464 -29.02 40.31 3.31
CA ALA A 464 -29.66 41.60 3.07
C ALA A 464 -29.80 41.91 1.57
N ILE A 465 -28.76 41.63 0.78
CA ILE A 465 -28.81 41.79 -0.68
C ILE A 465 -29.87 40.85 -1.26
N HIS A 466 -29.88 39.57 -0.91
CA HIS A 466 -30.88 38.62 -1.43
C HIS A 466 -32.32 38.99 -1.04
N PHE A 467 -32.53 39.52 0.17
CA PHE A 467 -33.84 40.02 0.59
C PHE A 467 -34.30 41.20 -0.28
N ILE A 468 -33.42 42.20 -0.47
CA ILE A 468 -33.71 43.40 -1.26
C ILE A 468 -33.89 43.05 -2.74
N THR A 469 -33.05 42.19 -3.32
CA THR A 469 -33.07 41.88 -4.76
C THR A 469 -34.24 41.00 -5.17
N PHE A 470 -34.78 40.16 -4.27
CA PHE A 470 -35.86 39.24 -4.60
C PHE A 470 -37.22 39.72 -4.10
N TYR A 471 -37.35 40.06 -2.82
CA TYR A 471 -38.66 40.35 -2.22
C TYR A 471 -39.15 41.76 -2.54
N ALA A 472 -38.27 42.76 -2.69
CA ALA A 472 -38.71 44.12 -3.02
C ALA A 472 -39.32 44.22 -4.43
N PRO A 473 -38.70 43.65 -5.50
CA PRO A 473 -39.33 43.58 -6.81
C PRO A 473 -40.59 42.71 -6.83
N LEU A 474 -40.60 41.59 -6.11
CA LEU A 474 -41.76 40.70 -6.02
C LEU A 474 -43.00 41.41 -5.46
N TRP A 475 -42.87 42.08 -4.31
CA TRP A 475 -43.97 42.84 -3.73
C TRP A 475 -44.34 44.06 -4.57
N GLY A 476 -43.37 44.71 -5.22
CA GLY A 476 -43.64 45.75 -6.22
C GLY A 476 -44.53 45.25 -7.36
N ALA A 477 -44.23 44.07 -7.90
CA ALA A 477 -45.02 43.43 -8.95
C ALA A 477 -46.42 42.99 -8.46
N ILE A 478 -46.54 42.44 -7.24
CA ILE A 478 -47.83 42.05 -6.65
C ILE A 478 -48.72 43.27 -6.41
N LEU A 479 -48.17 44.36 -5.87
CA LEU A 479 -48.91 45.61 -5.65
C LEU A 479 -49.32 46.26 -6.96
N TYR A 480 -48.43 46.28 -7.96
CA TYR A 480 -48.75 46.77 -9.30
C TYR A 480 -49.89 45.96 -9.93
N ASN A 481 -49.83 44.62 -9.85
CA ASN A 481 -50.93 43.75 -10.28
C ASN A 481 -52.23 44.06 -9.52
N GLY A 482 -52.17 44.19 -8.20
CA GLY A 482 -53.34 44.56 -7.40
C GLY A 482 -53.98 45.86 -7.87
N PHE A 483 -53.15 46.87 -8.17
CA PHE A 483 -53.61 48.18 -8.65
C PHE A 483 -54.19 48.12 -10.06
N THR A 484 -53.58 47.39 -11.00
CA THR A 484 -54.10 47.23 -12.37
C THR A 484 -55.44 46.51 -12.34
N TYR A 485 -55.58 45.42 -11.58
CA TYR A 485 -56.84 44.72 -11.40
C TYR A 485 -57.92 45.63 -10.78
N PHE A 486 -57.56 46.42 -9.76
CA PHE A 486 -58.48 47.39 -9.17
C PHE A 486 -58.95 48.45 -10.18
N GLN A 487 -58.04 49.01 -10.98
CA GLN A 487 -58.39 49.98 -12.02
C GLN A 487 -59.32 49.39 -13.08
N VAL A 488 -59.02 48.17 -13.55
CA VAL A 488 -59.83 47.47 -14.56
C VAL A 488 -61.23 47.17 -14.01
N ILE A 489 -61.35 46.66 -12.78
CA ILE A 489 -62.63 46.42 -12.12
C ILE A 489 -63.41 47.74 -11.93
N ARG A 490 -62.73 48.82 -11.53
CA ARG A 490 -63.35 50.15 -11.39
C ARG A 490 -63.87 50.68 -12.74
N MET A 491 -63.10 50.52 -13.81
CA MET A 491 -63.48 50.92 -15.16
C MET A 491 -64.68 50.13 -15.67
N LEU A 492 -64.68 48.80 -15.47
CA LEU A 492 -65.79 47.93 -15.83
C LEU A 492 -67.06 48.23 -15.03
N ASN A 493 -66.95 48.49 -13.73
CA ASN A 493 -68.08 48.90 -12.89
C ASN A 493 -68.66 50.27 -13.30
N ASN A 494 -67.81 51.20 -13.74
CA ASN A 494 -68.27 52.48 -14.27
C ASN A 494 -68.94 52.33 -15.65
N ALA A 495 -68.38 51.49 -16.53
CA ALA A 495 -68.96 51.21 -17.85
C ALA A 495 -70.31 50.46 -17.76
N THR A 496 -70.44 49.50 -16.84
CA THR A 496 -71.72 48.80 -16.59
C THR A 496 -72.77 49.72 -15.97
N ARG A 497 -72.40 50.65 -15.08
CA ARG A 497 -73.32 51.69 -14.60
C ARG A 497 -73.80 52.62 -15.72
N MET A 498 -72.95 52.95 -16.69
CA MET A 498 -73.33 53.73 -17.86
C MET A 498 -74.26 52.95 -18.81
N ALA A 499 -74.04 51.65 -19.00
CA ALA A 499 -74.89 50.80 -19.84
C ALA A 499 -76.32 50.59 -19.28
N VAL A 500 -76.48 50.53 -17.95
CA VAL A 500 -77.79 50.37 -17.30
C VAL A 500 -78.66 51.65 -17.36
N GLY A 501 -78.06 52.82 -17.63
CA GLY A 501 -78.78 54.09 -17.75
C GLY A 501 -79.44 54.36 -19.10
N MET A 502 -79.26 53.50 -20.12
CA MET A 502 -79.63 53.80 -21.51
C MET A 502 -80.60 52.82 -22.21
N SER A 503 -81.19 51.83 -21.55
CA SER A 503 -82.09 50.89 -22.24
C SER A 503 -83.45 50.71 -21.56
N ASP A 504 -84.48 51.33 -22.17
CA ASP A 504 -85.89 50.98 -22.00
C ASP A 504 -86.21 49.69 -22.78
N ARG A 505 -87.06 48.86 -22.17
CA ARG A 505 -87.69 47.59 -22.62
C ARG A 505 -87.22 46.94 -23.94
N ALA A 506 -86.90 45.64 -23.79
CA ALA A 506 -86.81 44.58 -24.80
C ALA A 506 -85.39 44.17 -25.26
N TYR A 507 -84.46 43.96 -24.33
CA TYR A 507 -83.46 42.87 -24.38
C TYR A 507 -82.81 42.78 -23.00
N GLN A 508 -83.33 41.91 -22.13
CA GLN A 508 -82.70 41.66 -20.84
C GLN A 508 -81.49 40.77 -21.10
N PHE A 509 -80.35 41.38 -21.50
CA PHE A 509 -79.08 40.68 -21.55
C PHE A 509 -78.77 40.27 -20.10
N ASP A 510 -78.86 38.98 -19.81
CA ASP A 510 -78.63 38.45 -18.47
C ASP A 510 -77.14 38.61 -18.15
N ALA A 511 -76.72 39.80 -17.70
CA ALA A 511 -75.32 40.16 -17.42
C ALA A 511 -74.80 39.51 -16.11
N ARG A 512 -75.58 38.61 -15.50
CA ARG A 512 -75.24 37.91 -14.26
C ARG A 512 -74.10 36.86 -14.39
N PRO A 513 -73.94 36.12 -15.51
CA PRO A 513 -72.82 35.18 -15.69
C PRO A 513 -71.48 35.89 -15.89
N ASP A 514 -71.45 36.95 -16.71
CA ASP A 514 -70.23 37.70 -17.03
C ASP A 514 -69.71 38.50 -15.83
N MET A 515 -70.62 39.05 -15.02
CA MET A 515 -70.24 39.74 -13.78
C MET A 515 -69.70 38.77 -12.71
N LYS A 516 -70.15 37.50 -12.70
CA LYS A 516 -69.59 36.45 -11.84
C LYS A 516 -68.20 36.00 -12.29
N ALA A 517 -67.94 35.93 -13.59
CA ALA A 517 -66.62 35.64 -14.13
C ALA A 517 -65.62 36.78 -13.83
N LEU A 518 -66.06 38.04 -13.97
CA LEU A 518 -65.26 39.22 -13.63
C LEU A 518 -64.95 39.33 -12.13
N ASN A 519 -65.92 39.07 -11.25
CA ASN A 519 -65.67 39.03 -9.80
C ASN A 519 -64.70 37.90 -9.41
N ARG A 520 -64.62 36.81 -10.19
CA ARG A 520 -63.63 35.75 -9.97
C ARG A 520 -62.22 36.20 -10.36
N TRP A 521 -62.07 37.06 -11.36
CA TRP A 521 -60.78 37.59 -11.79
C TRP A 521 -60.14 38.52 -10.76
N GLY A 522 -60.94 39.20 -9.94
CA GLY A 522 -60.46 40.07 -8.86
C GLY A 522 -59.76 39.36 -7.68
N TYR A 523 -59.85 38.02 -7.57
CA TYR A 523 -59.20 37.28 -6.47
C TYR A 523 -57.71 37.03 -6.69
N TYR A 524 -57.17 37.19 -7.90
CA TYR A 524 -55.78 36.85 -8.22
C TYR A 524 -54.76 37.60 -7.34
N PRO A 525 -54.86 38.94 -7.14
CA PRO A 525 -53.94 39.65 -6.26
C PRO A 525 -54.08 39.22 -4.79
N LEU A 526 -55.28 38.88 -4.33
CA LEU A 526 -55.52 38.41 -2.95
C LEU A 526 -54.89 37.05 -2.70
N ILE A 527 -54.91 36.16 -3.70
CA ILE A 527 -54.25 34.86 -3.63
C ILE A 527 -52.73 35.03 -3.53
N LEU A 528 -52.15 35.91 -4.35
CA LEU A 528 -50.71 36.21 -4.30
C LEU A 528 -50.29 36.81 -2.95
N ILE A 529 -51.07 37.75 -2.41
CA ILE A 529 -50.79 38.32 -1.08
C ILE A 529 -50.87 37.24 0.00
N GLY A 530 -51.92 36.42 0.01
CA GLY A 530 -52.11 35.37 1.01
C GLY A 530 -51.03 34.28 0.97
N SER A 531 -50.57 33.89 -0.23
CA SER A 531 -49.54 32.86 -0.41
C SER A 531 -48.13 33.35 -0.06
N TRP A 532 -47.83 34.64 -0.19
CA TRP A 532 -46.47 35.17 0.01
C TRP A 532 -46.29 36.00 1.30
N ALA A 533 -47.39 36.41 1.97
CA ALA A 533 -47.34 37.20 3.20
C ALA A 533 -46.60 36.47 4.34
N PHE A 534 -46.98 35.23 4.63
CA PHE A 534 -46.41 34.49 5.77
C PHE A 534 -44.93 34.16 5.56
N GLY A 535 -44.53 33.79 4.33
CA GLY A 535 -43.12 33.59 4.00
C GLY A 535 -42.29 34.87 4.06
N THR A 536 -42.87 36.01 3.69
CA THR A 536 -42.20 37.31 3.83
C THR A 536 -42.05 37.71 5.31
N ILE A 537 -43.09 37.53 6.13
CA ILE A 537 -43.06 37.84 7.57
C ILE A 537 -42.05 36.93 8.29
N ASN A 538 -42.02 35.63 7.96
CA ASN A 538 -41.05 34.69 8.51
C ASN A 538 -39.61 35.12 8.20
N ARG A 539 -39.34 35.58 6.97
CA ARG A 539 -38.02 36.10 6.56
C ARG A 539 -37.65 37.43 7.23
N ILE A 540 -38.61 38.34 7.44
CA ILE A 540 -38.38 39.59 8.17
C ILE A 540 -38.08 39.29 9.65
N HIS A 541 -38.80 38.35 10.26
CA HIS A 541 -38.53 37.92 11.63
C HIS A 541 -37.13 37.32 11.78
N ASP A 542 -36.76 36.41 10.87
CA ASP A 542 -35.41 35.82 10.82
C ASP A 542 -34.31 36.89 10.62
N PHE A 543 -34.61 37.99 9.93
CA PHE A 543 -33.68 39.11 9.74
C PHE A 543 -33.53 39.97 11.01
N VAL A 544 -34.62 40.22 11.74
CA VAL A 544 -34.61 41.10 12.93
C VAL A 544 -34.11 40.36 14.18
N ALA A 545 -34.40 39.06 14.31
CA ALA A 545 -34.01 38.24 15.47
C ALA A 545 -33.34 36.92 15.02
N PRO A 546 -32.10 36.98 14.49
CA PRO A 546 -31.39 35.79 14.03
C PRO A 546 -31.15 34.83 15.20
N GLY A 547 -31.75 33.63 15.14
CA GLY A 547 -31.58 32.56 16.13
C GLY A 547 -32.86 32.18 16.91
N HIS A 548 -33.90 33.01 16.89
CA HIS A 548 -35.21 32.65 17.46
C HIS A 548 -36.21 32.30 16.37
N LYS A 549 -36.30 31.02 16.01
CA LYS A 549 -37.29 30.55 15.03
C LYS A 549 -38.64 30.34 15.70
N ILE A 550 -39.68 31.01 15.21
CA ILE A 550 -41.06 30.78 15.65
C ILE A 550 -41.63 29.62 14.83
N LEU A 551 -41.79 28.46 15.46
CA LEU A 551 -42.24 27.21 14.82
C LEU A 551 -43.52 27.41 14.00
N TRP A 552 -44.52 28.08 14.57
CA TRP A 552 -45.82 28.32 13.92
C TRP A 552 -45.72 29.17 12.65
N LEU A 553 -44.80 30.14 12.61
CA LEU A 553 -44.57 30.96 11.42
C LEU A 553 -43.92 30.16 10.29
N SER A 554 -43.01 29.25 10.63
CA SER A 554 -42.40 28.34 9.64
C SER A 554 -43.40 27.31 9.10
N VAL A 555 -44.30 26.79 9.94
CA VAL A 555 -45.39 25.89 9.50
C VAL A 555 -46.36 26.63 8.58
N LEU A 556 -46.71 27.88 8.91
CA LEU A 556 -47.59 28.70 8.07
C LEU A 556 -46.94 29.08 6.74
N ASP A 557 -45.65 29.39 6.70
CA ASP A 557 -44.88 29.66 5.48
C ASP A 557 -44.93 28.46 4.51
N VAL A 558 -44.53 27.28 4.99
CA VAL A 558 -44.56 26.04 4.18
C VAL A 558 -45.98 25.68 3.76
N GLY A 559 -46.96 25.82 4.67
CA GLY A 559 -48.36 25.55 4.39
C GLY A 559 -48.93 26.47 3.31
N THR A 560 -48.68 27.78 3.40
CA THR A 560 -49.30 28.78 2.51
C THR A 560 -48.67 28.85 1.13
N ALA A 561 -47.38 28.53 1.01
CA ALA A 561 -46.70 28.42 -0.28
C ALA A 561 -47.27 27.25 -1.13
N ALA A 562 -47.58 26.11 -0.52
CA ALA A 562 -48.18 24.96 -1.20
C ALA A 562 -49.65 25.18 -1.59
N LEU A 563 -50.33 26.16 -1.00
CA LEU A 563 -51.75 26.43 -1.20
C LEU A 563 -52.05 27.35 -2.40
N MET A 564 -51.05 27.91 -3.07
CA MET A 564 -51.27 28.78 -4.24
C MET A 564 -52.05 28.08 -5.37
N GLY A 565 -51.73 26.81 -5.62
CA GLY A 565 -52.48 25.96 -6.56
C GLY A 565 -53.91 25.68 -6.12
N LEU A 566 -54.12 25.46 -4.81
CA LEU A 566 -55.45 25.25 -4.24
C LEU A 566 -56.30 26.51 -4.35
N PHE A 567 -55.77 27.68 -3.96
CA PHE A 567 -56.49 28.94 -4.04
C PHE A 567 -56.85 29.33 -5.48
N ASN A 568 -55.95 29.10 -6.43
CA ASN A 568 -56.25 29.28 -7.85
C ASN A 568 -57.37 28.34 -8.32
N SER A 569 -57.37 27.08 -7.88
CA SER A 569 -58.42 26.12 -8.24
C SER A 569 -59.79 26.48 -7.66
N ILE A 570 -59.83 27.08 -6.46
CA ILE A 570 -61.06 27.55 -5.82
C ILE A 570 -61.60 28.79 -6.54
N ALA A 571 -60.72 29.74 -6.90
CA ALA A 571 -61.14 30.99 -7.54
C ALA A 571 -61.54 30.82 -9.01
N TYR A 572 -60.80 30.00 -9.76
CA TYR A 572 -60.93 29.90 -11.23
C TYR A 572 -61.53 28.57 -11.71
N GLY A 573 -61.66 27.58 -10.83
CA GLY A 573 -62.06 26.23 -11.18
C GLY A 573 -60.89 25.32 -11.53
N LEU A 574 -61.13 24.01 -11.53
CA LEU A 574 -60.13 22.99 -11.85
C LEU A 574 -59.85 22.95 -13.36
N ASN A 575 -58.57 22.96 -13.73
CA ASN A 575 -58.12 22.79 -15.12
C ASN A 575 -58.62 21.45 -15.70
N SER A 576 -58.86 21.38 -17.02
CA SER A 576 -59.40 20.21 -17.72
C SER A 576 -58.56 18.93 -17.49
N SER A 577 -57.24 19.07 -17.45
CA SER A 577 -56.30 17.98 -17.14
C SER A 577 -56.43 17.49 -15.69
N VAL A 578 -56.67 18.40 -14.74
CA VAL A 578 -56.85 18.07 -13.33
C VAL A 578 -58.23 17.46 -13.08
N ARG A 579 -59.27 17.95 -13.76
CA ARG A 579 -60.60 17.31 -13.78
C ARG A 579 -60.52 15.89 -14.32
N ARG A 580 -59.77 15.65 -15.41
CA ARG A 580 -59.57 14.32 -15.99
C ARG A 580 -58.85 13.40 -15.00
N ALA A 581 -57.76 13.84 -14.38
CA ALA A 581 -57.02 13.06 -13.39
C ALA A 581 -57.84 12.74 -12.12
N ILE A 582 -58.69 13.67 -11.66
CA ILE A 582 -59.60 13.46 -10.54
C ILE A 582 -60.73 12.50 -10.93
N CYS A 583 -61.32 12.63 -12.12
CA CYS A 583 -62.34 11.70 -12.62
C CYS A 583 -61.78 10.28 -12.81
N GLU A 584 -60.59 10.13 -13.39
CA GLU A 584 -59.94 8.82 -13.55
C GLU A 584 -59.63 8.17 -12.19
N ARG A 585 -59.18 8.95 -11.20
CA ARG A 585 -58.96 8.43 -9.83
C ARG A 585 -60.25 8.13 -9.07
N LEU A 586 -61.33 8.87 -9.32
CA LEU A 586 -62.65 8.62 -8.73
C LEU A 586 -63.34 7.42 -9.38
N ASP A 587 -63.19 7.21 -10.68
CA ASP A 587 -63.68 6.02 -11.41
C ASP A 587 -62.95 4.74 -10.95
N LEU A 588 -61.71 4.84 -10.47
CA LEU A 588 -60.93 3.74 -9.89
C LEU A 588 -61.38 3.31 -8.47
N PHE A 589 -62.05 4.20 -7.73
CA PHE A 589 -62.35 3.99 -6.31
C PHE A 589 -63.81 3.67 -5.99
N TRP A 590 -64.74 3.68 -6.96
CA TRP A 590 -66.18 3.59 -6.68
C TRP A 590 -66.92 2.49 -7.46
N PRO A 591 -67.68 1.57 -6.83
CA PRO A 591 -68.43 0.51 -7.51
C PRO A 591 -69.63 1.03 -8.34
N ASP A 592 -69.90 0.37 -9.47
CA ASP A 592 -70.89 0.75 -10.51
C ASP A 592 -72.34 1.02 -10.04
N ARG A 593 -72.73 0.64 -8.82
CA ARG A 593 -74.10 0.83 -8.32
C ARG A 593 -74.43 2.26 -7.88
N LEU A 594 -73.44 3.11 -7.63
CA LEU A 594 -73.65 4.51 -7.19
C LEU A 594 -73.62 5.53 -8.36
N ARG A 595 -73.41 5.05 -9.60
CA ARG A 595 -73.35 5.86 -10.83
C ARG A 595 -74.65 6.59 -11.19
N ARG A 596 -75.79 6.24 -10.56
CA ARG A 596 -77.12 6.84 -10.84
C ARG A 596 -77.42 8.12 -10.06
N TRP A 597 -76.58 8.49 -9.09
CA TRP A 597 -76.84 9.66 -8.21
C TRP A 597 -76.14 10.95 -8.67
N PHE A 598 -75.35 10.92 -9.74
CA PHE A 598 -74.67 12.11 -10.25
C PHE A 598 -75.52 12.89 -11.27
N PRO A 599 -75.55 14.24 -11.21
CA PRO A 599 -76.30 15.08 -12.14
C PRO A 599 -75.76 14.99 -13.59
N PRO A 600 -76.58 15.29 -14.62
CA PRO A 600 -76.28 14.96 -16.02
C PRO A 600 -75.03 15.62 -16.62
N GLY A 601 -74.48 16.66 -15.97
CA GLY A 601 -73.32 17.41 -16.45
C GLY A 601 -71.96 16.71 -16.31
N PHE A 602 -71.92 15.49 -15.78
CA PHE A 602 -70.70 14.68 -15.62
C PHE A 602 -70.59 13.50 -16.60
N LYS A 603 -71.50 13.36 -17.57
CA LYS A 603 -71.38 12.34 -18.63
C LYS A 603 -70.62 12.88 -19.84
N PHE A 604 -69.52 12.23 -20.20
CA PHE A 604 -68.73 12.56 -21.40
C PHE A 604 -69.45 12.05 -22.66
N ARG A 605 -69.76 12.96 -23.59
CA ARG A 605 -70.20 12.66 -24.97
C ARG A 605 -68.96 12.71 -25.86
N ASN A 606 -68.66 11.62 -26.56
CA ASN A 606 -67.53 11.50 -27.49
C ASN A 606 -67.52 12.68 -28.49
N GLN A 607 -66.48 13.51 -28.46
CA GLN A 607 -66.11 14.35 -29.59
C GLN A 607 -64.60 14.62 -29.60
N VAL A 608 -63.98 14.01 -30.61
CA VAL A 608 -62.87 14.43 -31.48
C VAL A 608 -61.69 15.22 -30.87
N GLN A 609 -60.54 14.61 -31.09
CA GLN A 609 -59.17 15.00 -30.80
C GLN A 609 -58.72 16.15 -31.72
N GLU A 610 -58.53 17.36 -31.19
CA GLU A 610 -57.69 18.39 -31.81
C GLU A 610 -56.43 18.60 -30.97
N SER A 611 -55.30 18.35 -31.63
CA SER A 611 -53.95 18.47 -31.15
C SER A 611 -53.41 19.88 -31.40
N GLU A 612 -53.09 20.63 -30.35
CA GLU A 612 -52.26 21.84 -30.44
C GLU A 612 -50.83 21.53 -29.97
N LEU A 613 -49.99 21.11 -30.91
CA LEU A 613 -48.53 21.19 -30.79
C LEU A 613 -48.05 21.99 -32.00
N VAL A 614 -47.70 23.25 -31.75
CA VAL A 614 -47.13 24.17 -32.74
C VAL A 614 -45.72 23.70 -33.12
N SER A 615 -45.54 23.46 -34.42
CA SER A 615 -44.28 23.04 -35.06
C SER A 615 -43.41 24.26 -35.36
N LEU A 616 -42.18 24.29 -34.85
CA LEU A 616 -41.13 25.23 -35.23
C LEU A 616 -40.25 24.60 -36.31
N LYS A 617 -40.41 25.10 -37.54
CA LYS A 617 -39.57 24.79 -38.71
C LYS A 617 -38.19 25.46 -38.55
N ILE A 618 -37.12 24.67 -38.63
CA ILE A 618 -35.75 25.14 -38.89
C ILE A 618 -35.58 25.22 -40.42
N GLN A 619 -35.05 26.35 -40.88
CA GLN A 619 -34.85 26.66 -42.30
C GLN A 619 -33.35 26.55 -42.60
N ASP A 620 -32.96 25.53 -43.36
CA ASP A 620 -31.67 25.48 -44.06
C ASP A 620 -31.69 26.48 -45.23
N GLN A 621 -30.61 27.23 -45.41
CA GLN A 621 -30.21 27.76 -46.72
C GLN A 621 -28.69 27.96 -46.79
N HIS A 622 -28.15 27.30 -47.82
CA HIS A 622 -26.93 27.52 -48.63
C HIS A 622 -25.94 28.63 -48.29
#